data_AF-A0A7W5B2X7-F1
#
_entry.id   AF-A0A7W5B2X7-F1
#
_cell.length_a   1.000
_cell.length_b   1.000
_cell.length_c   1.000
_cell.angle_alpha   90.00
_cell.angle_beta   90.00
_cell.angle_gamma   90.00
#
_symmetry.space_group_name_H-M   'P 1'
#
loop_
_entity.id
_entity.type
_entity.pdbx_description
1 polymer ?
#
loop_
_entity_poly.entity_id
_entity_poly.type
_entity_poly.pdbx_seq_one_letter_code
_entity_poly.pdbx_strand_id
1 'polypeptide(L)'
;MSTIPNFPAALLEEHMHWHHANHHDNPSNLPPGYGEKFLRFHRDYINRALQWYHQAGYDPRLVAAWQEVPEAIRRSSCYDINAEMRLRYSPQSFATLDELGRFVEGTNLHGCMHQEAAKLYRDDDLNDFDVAPRSTIFYNIHGLIDNWYRQWEQAMGIREEAQSEASANPRSKSVTGTISRTGKWKSRPVRRKQAGVKSRKLKHQRTKGTASVTASKSSGARREKPAVKQRATRSTAWIAPRVQVR
;
A
#
# COMPACT_ATOMS: atom_id res chain seq x y z
N MET A 1 -20.44 0.92 -17.56
CA MET A 1 -19.67 -0.08 -16.81
C MET A 1 -18.20 0.13 -17.09
N SER A 2 -17.38 0.09 -16.05
CA SER A 2 -15.95 0.42 -16.01
C SER A 2 -15.05 -0.80 -16.25
N THR A 3 -15.51 -1.84 -16.94
CA THR A 3 -14.70 -3.04 -17.18
C THR A 3 -13.74 -2.83 -18.35
N ILE A 4 -12.46 -3.10 -18.12
CA ILE A 4 -11.39 -3.06 -19.12
C ILE A 4 -11.46 -4.34 -19.96
N PRO A 5 -11.67 -4.24 -21.28
CA PRO A 5 -11.70 -5.41 -22.15
C PRO A 5 -10.30 -6.02 -22.28
N ASN A 6 -10.24 -7.33 -22.54
CA ASN A 6 -8.99 -8.07 -22.83
C ASN A 6 -7.89 -7.91 -21.77
N PHE A 7 -8.27 -7.74 -20.50
CA PHE A 7 -7.32 -7.62 -19.41
C PHE A 7 -6.37 -8.84 -19.34
N PRO A 8 -5.04 -8.67 -19.14
CA PRO A 8 -4.11 -9.78 -19.21
C PRO A 8 -4.34 -10.79 -18.09
N ALA A 9 -4.58 -12.05 -18.44
CA ALA A 9 -4.80 -13.12 -17.47
C ALA A 9 -3.63 -13.25 -16.48
N ALA A 10 -2.39 -13.10 -16.93
CA ALA A 10 -1.22 -13.16 -16.05
C ALA A 10 -1.22 -12.06 -14.96
N LEU A 11 -1.69 -10.85 -15.28
CA LEU A 11 -1.82 -9.78 -14.29
C LEU A 11 -2.99 -10.06 -13.34
N LEU A 12 -4.05 -10.70 -13.82
CA LEU A 12 -5.17 -11.10 -12.98
C LEU A 12 -4.75 -12.16 -11.95
N GLU A 13 -4.07 -13.20 -12.43
CA GLU A 13 -3.53 -14.29 -11.61
C GLU A 13 -2.52 -13.79 -10.58
N GLU A 14 -1.66 -12.85 -10.95
CA GLU A 14 -0.71 -12.26 -10.01
C GLU A 14 -1.40 -11.56 -8.84
N HIS A 15 -2.43 -10.75 -9.12
CA HIS A 15 -3.22 -10.05 -8.11
C HIS A 15 -3.95 -11.04 -7.20
N MET A 16 -4.66 -12.00 -7.79
CA MET A 16 -5.33 -13.09 -7.08
C MET A 16 -4.37 -13.82 -6.15
N HIS A 17 -3.22 -14.29 -6.66
CA HIS A 17 -2.24 -15.02 -5.86
C HIS A 17 -1.70 -14.19 -4.69
N TRP A 18 -1.44 -12.90 -4.90
CA TRP A 18 -0.99 -12.04 -3.82
C TRP A 18 -2.05 -11.90 -2.73
N HIS A 19 -3.31 -11.63 -3.09
CA HIS A 19 -4.40 -11.51 -2.12
C HIS A 19 -4.66 -12.83 -1.40
N HIS A 20 -4.72 -13.97 -2.10
CA HIS A 20 -4.90 -15.28 -1.45
C HIS A 20 -3.77 -15.64 -0.49
N ALA A 21 -2.53 -15.23 -0.79
CA ALA A 21 -1.39 -15.48 0.09
C ALA A 21 -1.30 -14.51 1.28
N ASN A 22 -1.92 -13.33 1.20
CA ASN A 22 -1.81 -12.26 2.19
C ASN A 22 -3.17 -11.83 2.77
N HIS A 23 -4.24 -12.59 2.55
CA HIS A 23 -5.56 -12.26 3.07
C HIS A 23 -5.59 -12.39 4.60
N HIS A 24 -6.19 -11.41 5.26
CA HIS A 24 -6.39 -11.41 6.70
C HIS A 24 -7.83 -11.02 7.01
N ASP A 25 -8.56 -11.89 7.70
CA ASP A 25 -9.97 -11.68 8.04
C ASP A 25 -10.18 -10.48 8.99
N ASN A 26 -9.15 -10.13 9.76
CA ASN A 26 -9.21 -9.04 10.73
C ASN A 26 -8.22 -7.92 10.35
N PRO A 27 -8.69 -6.85 9.67
CA PRO A 27 -7.83 -5.74 9.28
C PRO A 27 -7.27 -4.98 10.49
N SER A 28 -7.89 -5.07 11.67
CA SER A 28 -7.36 -4.45 12.89
C SER A 28 -6.17 -5.21 13.50
N ASN A 29 -5.79 -6.37 12.96
CA ASN A 29 -4.69 -7.19 13.48
C ASN A 29 -3.78 -7.73 12.36
N LEU A 30 -3.13 -6.82 11.64
CA LEU A 30 -2.19 -7.15 10.56
C LEU A 30 -0.79 -7.44 11.11
N PRO A 31 -0.07 -8.46 10.59
CA PRO A 31 1.25 -8.81 11.08
C PRO A 31 2.31 -7.74 10.72
N PRO A 32 3.41 -7.64 11.47
CA PRO A 32 4.52 -6.76 11.12
C PRO A 32 5.05 -7.01 9.70
N GLY A 33 5.32 -5.94 8.96
CA GLY A 33 5.79 -5.98 7.57
C GLY A 33 4.69 -6.17 6.53
N TYR A 34 3.42 -6.37 6.93
CA TYR A 34 2.29 -6.46 6.02
C TYR A 34 2.09 -5.16 5.23
N GLY A 35 2.10 -4.01 5.90
CA GLY A 35 1.75 -2.74 5.28
C GLY A 35 2.74 -2.34 4.18
N GLU A 36 4.01 -2.64 4.39
CA GLU A 36 5.04 -2.41 3.38
C GLU A 36 4.83 -3.32 2.16
N LYS A 37 4.55 -4.61 2.38
CA LYS A 37 4.25 -5.54 1.28
C LYS A 37 3.02 -5.10 0.50
N PHE A 38 1.96 -4.68 1.19
CA PHE A 38 0.73 -4.17 0.59
C PHE A 38 1.01 -2.97 -0.32
N LEU A 39 1.67 -1.93 0.19
CA LEU A 39 1.91 -0.70 -0.57
C LEU A 39 2.88 -0.92 -1.75
N ARG A 40 3.96 -1.68 -1.55
CA ARG A 40 4.92 -1.97 -2.63
C ARG A 40 4.29 -2.81 -3.72
N PHE A 41 3.60 -3.89 -3.35
CA PHE A 41 2.92 -4.75 -4.31
C PHE A 41 1.95 -3.96 -5.17
N HIS A 42 1.03 -3.20 -4.56
CA HIS A 42 0.01 -2.47 -5.33
C HIS A 42 0.62 -1.38 -6.20
N ARG A 43 1.64 -0.65 -5.75
CA ARG A 43 2.38 0.30 -6.59
C ARG A 43 3.00 -0.38 -7.81
N ASP A 44 3.73 -1.46 -7.61
CA ASP A 44 4.43 -2.16 -8.69
C ASP A 44 3.45 -2.86 -9.64
N TYR A 45 2.33 -3.34 -9.10
CA TYR A 45 1.23 -3.92 -9.85
C TYR A 45 0.55 -2.90 -10.75
N ILE A 46 0.06 -1.77 -10.20
CA ILE A 46 -0.62 -0.76 -11.00
C ILE A 46 0.30 -0.15 -12.05
N ASN A 47 1.60 0.00 -11.77
CA ASN A 47 2.56 0.50 -12.76
C ASN A 47 2.65 -0.42 -13.99
N ARG A 48 2.73 -1.74 -13.79
CA ARG A 48 2.77 -2.72 -14.90
C ARG A 48 1.44 -2.82 -15.63
N ALA A 49 0.33 -2.84 -14.89
CA ALA A 49 -1.00 -2.89 -15.48
C ALA A 49 -1.31 -1.63 -16.28
N LEU A 50 -0.98 -0.44 -15.77
CA LEU A 50 -1.14 0.82 -16.50
C LEU A 50 -0.21 0.89 -17.71
N GLN A 51 1.03 0.40 -17.62
CA GLN A 51 1.93 0.31 -18.77
C GLN A 51 1.30 -0.51 -19.90
N TRP A 52 0.75 -1.68 -19.60
CA TRP A 52 0.01 -2.48 -20.58
C TRP A 52 -1.22 -1.74 -21.11
N TYR A 53 -2.02 -1.13 -20.21
CA TYR A 53 -3.24 -0.40 -20.57
C TYR A 53 -2.97 0.73 -21.57
N HIS A 54 -1.88 1.47 -21.37
CA HIS A 54 -1.44 2.51 -22.31
C HIS A 54 -0.98 1.93 -23.64
N GLN A 55 -0.23 0.82 -23.65
CA GLN A 55 0.22 0.15 -24.87
C GLN A 55 -0.95 -0.42 -25.69
N ALA A 56 -2.02 -0.84 -25.02
CA ALA A 56 -3.26 -1.30 -25.65
C ALA A 56 -4.10 -0.15 -26.25
N GLY A 57 -3.71 1.11 -26.04
CA GLY A 57 -4.37 2.29 -26.61
C GLY A 57 -5.66 2.70 -25.89
N TYR A 58 -5.88 2.24 -24.66
CA TYR A 58 -7.05 2.63 -23.88
C TYR A 58 -6.94 4.07 -23.33
N ASP A 59 -8.09 4.67 -23.03
CA ASP A 59 -8.16 6.07 -22.57
C ASP A 59 -7.55 6.21 -21.15
N PRO A 60 -6.43 6.93 -20.99
CA PRO A 60 -5.76 7.07 -19.69
C PRO A 60 -6.60 7.81 -18.66
N ARG A 61 -7.62 8.58 -19.09
CA ARG A 61 -8.48 9.36 -18.17
C ARG A 61 -9.37 8.48 -17.31
N LEU A 62 -9.70 7.26 -17.78
CA LEU A 62 -10.58 6.35 -17.05
C LEU A 62 -9.89 5.73 -15.83
N VAL A 63 -8.56 5.58 -15.90
CA VAL A 63 -7.73 4.96 -14.84
C VAL A 63 -6.92 6.00 -14.06
N ALA A 64 -7.18 7.29 -14.26
CA ALA A 64 -6.48 8.36 -13.57
C ALA A 64 -6.73 8.28 -12.05
N ALA A 65 -5.66 8.32 -11.25
CA ALA A 65 -5.77 8.30 -9.79
C ALA A 65 -6.77 9.36 -9.29
N TRP A 66 -7.63 8.98 -8.35
CA TRP A 66 -8.44 9.96 -7.65
C TRP A 66 -7.53 10.95 -6.92
N GLN A 67 -7.87 12.24 -7.01
CA GLN A 67 -7.18 13.28 -6.24
C GLN A 67 -7.66 13.29 -4.78
N GLU A 68 -8.90 12.87 -4.58
CA GLU A 68 -9.54 12.68 -3.29
C GLU A 68 -10.63 11.63 -3.41
N VAL A 69 -11.02 11.04 -2.28
CA VAL A 69 -12.12 10.06 -2.28
C VAL A 69 -13.43 10.75 -2.67
N PRO A 70 -14.24 10.16 -3.57
CA PRO A 70 -15.55 10.71 -3.91
C PRO A 70 -16.41 11.01 -2.68
N GLU A 71 -17.05 12.17 -2.66
CA GLU A 71 -17.81 12.66 -1.50
C GLU A 71 -18.91 11.67 -1.04
N ALA A 72 -19.54 10.96 -1.98
CA ALA A 72 -20.53 9.93 -1.65
C ALA A 72 -19.93 8.79 -0.80
N ILE A 73 -18.68 8.39 -1.07
CA ILE A 73 -17.94 7.40 -0.29
C ILE A 73 -17.51 8.01 1.06
N ARG A 74 -17.03 9.26 1.07
CA ARG A 74 -16.61 9.96 2.31
C ARG A 74 -17.74 10.13 3.32
N ARG A 75 -18.99 10.19 2.86
CA ARG A 75 -20.21 10.26 3.70
C ARG A 75 -20.73 8.91 4.17
N SER A 76 -20.15 7.81 3.69
CA SER A 76 -20.56 6.48 4.13
C SER A 76 -20.18 6.24 5.59
N SER A 77 -20.92 5.36 6.27
CA SER A 77 -20.69 5.07 7.68
C SER A 77 -19.38 4.32 7.96
N CYS A 78 -18.78 3.67 6.95
CA CYS A 78 -17.54 2.93 7.12
C CYS A 78 -16.29 3.80 6.94
N TYR A 79 -16.43 5.01 6.39
CA TYR A 79 -15.30 5.82 5.97
C TYR A 79 -14.81 6.71 7.11
N ASP A 80 -13.55 6.55 7.51
CA ASP A 80 -12.92 7.38 8.53
C ASP A 80 -12.28 8.64 7.90
N ILE A 81 -13.04 9.73 7.88
CA ILE A 81 -12.55 11.00 7.34
C ILE A 81 -11.30 11.52 8.10
N ASN A 82 -11.16 11.24 9.40
CA ASN A 82 -10.00 11.69 10.17
C ASN A 82 -8.74 10.91 9.75
N ALA A 83 -8.90 9.62 9.43
CA ALA A 83 -7.82 8.81 8.89
C ALA A 83 -7.35 9.33 7.52
N GLU A 84 -8.26 9.71 6.62
CA GLU A 84 -7.90 10.37 5.35
C GLU A 84 -7.14 11.69 5.61
N MET A 85 -7.62 12.53 6.53
CA MET A 85 -6.97 13.78 6.87
C MET A 85 -5.54 13.55 7.41
N ARG A 86 -5.32 12.53 8.23
CA ARG A 86 -3.97 12.18 8.72
C ARG A 86 -3.05 11.78 7.56
N LEU A 87 -3.54 10.98 6.61
CA LEU A 87 -2.78 10.58 5.42
C LEU A 87 -2.37 11.79 4.57
N ARG A 88 -3.27 12.76 4.39
CA ARG A 88 -3.05 13.94 3.55
C ARG A 88 -2.19 15.01 4.21
N TYR A 89 -2.43 15.31 5.49
CA TYR A 89 -1.87 16.49 6.16
C TYR A 89 -0.82 16.15 7.22
N SER A 90 -0.63 14.88 7.55
CA SER A 90 0.39 14.45 8.49
C SER A 90 1.06 13.13 8.06
N PRO A 91 1.54 13.00 6.81
CA PRO A 91 2.18 11.78 6.35
C PRO A 91 3.44 11.43 7.18
N GLN A 92 4.20 12.42 7.67
CA GLN A 92 5.34 12.22 8.57
C GLN A 92 4.98 11.57 9.93
N SER A 93 3.70 11.46 10.25
CA SER A 93 3.24 10.80 11.48
C SER A 93 3.35 9.28 11.45
N PHE A 94 3.72 8.70 10.31
CA PHE A 94 4.00 7.26 10.16
C PHE A 94 5.52 7.05 10.16
N ALA A 95 6.04 6.36 11.18
CA ALA A 95 7.48 6.18 11.35
C ALA A 95 8.09 5.25 10.29
N THR A 96 7.28 4.36 9.71
CA THR A 96 7.72 3.38 8.71
C THR A 96 6.67 3.20 7.62
N LEU A 97 7.11 2.67 6.48
CA LEU A 97 6.22 2.29 5.39
C LEU A 97 5.21 1.21 5.81
N ASP A 98 5.65 0.28 6.67
CA ASP A 98 4.78 -0.73 7.25
C ASP A 98 3.65 -0.13 8.09
N GLU A 99 3.97 0.88 8.91
CA GLU A 99 2.97 1.58 9.71
C GLU A 99 1.96 2.31 8.82
N LEU A 100 2.42 2.98 7.75
CA LEU A 100 1.54 3.63 6.78
C LEU A 100 0.60 2.61 6.13
N GLY A 101 1.12 1.50 5.62
CA GLY A 101 0.30 0.50 4.91
C GLY A 101 -0.68 -0.20 5.83
N ARG A 102 -0.27 -0.56 7.05
CA ARG A 102 -1.18 -1.12 8.06
C ARG A 102 -2.23 -0.12 8.52
N PHE A 103 -1.93 1.18 8.50
CA PHE A 103 -2.93 2.20 8.79
C PHE A 103 -3.99 2.29 7.69
N VAL A 104 -3.58 2.31 6.41
CA VAL A 104 -4.51 2.35 5.27
C VAL A 104 -5.44 1.13 5.24
N GLU A 105 -4.91 -0.07 5.42
CA GLU A 105 -5.71 -1.30 5.45
C GLU A 105 -6.49 -1.44 6.77
N GLY A 106 -5.80 -1.24 7.90
CA GLY A 106 -6.33 -1.57 9.22
C GLY A 106 -7.37 -0.59 9.80
N THR A 107 -7.42 0.64 9.28
CA THR A 107 -8.55 1.57 9.54
C THR A 107 -9.78 1.26 8.70
N ASN A 108 -9.72 0.25 7.85
CA ASN A 108 -10.74 -0.10 6.86
C ASN A 108 -11.01 1.01 5.83
N LEU A 109 -10.10 1.99 5.67
CA LEU A 109 -10.22 3.00 4.61
C LEU A 109 -10.23 2.36 3.23
N HIS A 110 -9.26 1.47 2.97
CA HIS A 110 -9.15 0.75 1.71
C HIS A 110 -10.37 -0.13 1.43
N GLY A 111 -10.76 -0.99 2.38
CA GLY A 111 -11.95 -1.83 2.26
C GLY A 111 -13.24 -1.04 2.05
N CYS A 112 -13.44 0.06 2.79
CA CYS A 112 -14.61 0.93 2.63
C CYS A 112 -14.65 1.59 1.24
N MET A 113 -13.51 2.04 0.70
CA MET A 113 -13.45 2.58 -0.66
C MET A 113 -13.89 1.56 -1.71
N HIS A 114 -13.42 0.30 -1.64
CA HIS A 114 -13.87 -0.76 -2.54
C HIS A 114 -15.38 -1.00 -2.44
N GLN A 115 -15.88 -1.21 -1.21
CA GLN A 115 -17.28 -1.55 -0.96
C GLN A 115 -18.25 -0.46 -1.44
N GLU A 116 -17.95 0.79 -1.13
CA GLU A 116 -18.82 1.91 -1.47
C GLU A 116 -18.68 2.31 -2.94
N ALA A 117 -17.49 2.21 -3.52
CA ALA A 117 -17.31 2.43 -4.95
C ALA A 117 -18.02 1.37 -5.78
N ALA A 118 -17.95 0.09 -5.40
CA ALA A 118 -18.67 -0.99 -6.08
C ALA A 118 -20.18 -0.71 -6.15
N LYS A 119 -20.77 -0.25 -5.03
CA LYS A 119 -22.18 0.16 -4.96
C LYS A 119 -22.46 1.39 -5.81
N LEU A 120 -21.63 2.44 -5.67
CA LEU A 120 -21.82 3.72 -6.34
C LEU A 120 -21.74 3.60 -7.87
N TYR A 121 -20.80 2.80 -8.37
CA TYR A 121 -20.54 2.62 -9.81
C TYR A 121 -21.20 1.37 -10.41
N ARG A 122 -21.92 0.57 -9.59
CA ARG A 122 -22.54 -0.71 -9.98
C ARG A 122 -21.52 -1.66 -10.60
N ASP A 123 -20.42 -1.85 -9.89
CA ASP A 123 -19.23 -2.59 -10.31
C ASP A 123 -18.90 -3.63 -9.23
N ASP A 124 -19.64 -4.74 -9.21
CA ASP A 124 -19.50 -5.78 -8.18
C ASP A 124 -18.13 -6.48 -8.24
N ASP A 125 -17.52 -6.55 -9.42
CA ASP A 125 -16.17 -7.09 -9.64
C ASP A 125 -15.11 -6.37 -8.78
N LEU A 126 -15.34 -5.09 -8.44
CA LEU A 126 -14.42 -4.31 -7.62
C LEU A 126 -14.23 -4.87 -6.20
N ASN A 127 -15.18 -5.64 -5.68
CA ASN A 127 -15.07 -6.29 -4.37
C ASN A 127 -14.47 -7.70 -4.41
N ASP A 128 -14.17 -8.22 -5.59
CA ASP A 128 -13.65 -9.57 -5.78
C ASP A 128 -12.16 -9.51 -6.10
N PHE A 129 -11.31 -10.05 -5.22
CA PHE A 129 -9.86 -10.05 -5.41
C PHE A 129 -9.41 -10.76 -6.70
N ASP A 130 -10.23 -11.66 -7.24
CA ASP A 130 -9.89 -12.44 -8.43
C ASP A 130 -10.11 -11.63 -9.70
N VAL A 131 -10.98 -10.60 -9.66
CA VAL A 131 -11.38 -9.86 -10.87
C VAL A 131 -11.30 -8.34 -10.76
N ALA A 132 -11.14 -7.77 -9.57
CA ALA A 132 -11.12 -6.32 -9.32
C ALA A 132 -10.17 -5.52 -10.24
N PRO A 133 -8.96 -6.01 -10.61
CA PRO A 133 -8.09 -5.30 -11.54
C PRO A 133 -8.68 -5.03 -12.94
N ARG A 134 -9.79 -5.69 -13.29
CA ARG A 134 -10.53 -5.43 -14.54
C ARG A 134 -11.37 -4.17 -14.46
N SER A 135 -11.63 -3.61 -13.28
CA SER A 135 -12.36 -2.35 -13.13
C SER A 135 -11.42 -1.15 -13.30
N THR A 136 -11.83 -0.11 -14.03
CA THR A 136 -11.08 1.15 -14.05
C THR A 136 -11.05 1.81 -12.67
N ILE A 137 -12.08 1.57 -11.84
CA ILE A 137 -12.22 2.13 -10.49
C ILE A 137 -11.13 1.59 -9.55
N PHE A 138 -10.68 0.35 -9.75
CA PHE A 138 -9.53 -0.22 -9.06
C PHE A 138 -8.30 0.70 -9.16
N TYR A 139 -7.98 1.18 -10.36
CA TYR A 139 -6.84 2.06 -10.60
C TYR A 139 -7.04 3.46 -10.02
N ASN A 140 -8.29 3.95 -9.98
CA ASN A 140 -8.57 5.22 -9.35
C ASN A 140 -8.28 5.16 -7.83
N ILE A 141 -8.70 4.08 -7.15
CA ILE A 141 -8.48 3.82 -5.72
C ILE A 141 -7.00 3.59 -5.43
N HIS A 142 -6.36 2.63 -6.11
CA HIS A 142 -4.96 2.30 -5.83
C HIS A 142 -3.99 3.40 -6.26
N GLY A 143 -4.34 4.18 -7.28
CA GLY A 143 -3.61 5.39 -7.65
C GLY A 143 -3.67 6.47 -6.55
N LEU A 144 -4.81 6.62 -5.86
CA LEU A 144 -4.93 7.50 -4.69
C LEU A 144 -4.07 7.01 -3.53
N ILE A 145 -4.10 5.71 -3.23
CA ILE A 145 -3.25 5.12 -2.18
C ILE A 145 -1.76 5.32 -2.50
N ASP A 146 -1.38 5.15 -3.76
CA ASP A 146 -0.02 5.39 -4.23
C ASP A 146 0.37 6.88 -4.16
N ASN A 147 -0.58 7.81 -4.35
CA ASN A 147 -0.37 9.23 -4.06
C ASN A 147 -0.07 9.47 -2.58
N TRP A 148 -0.77 8.81 -1.64
CA TRP A 148 -0.47 8.92 -0.22
C TRP A 148 0.91 8.33 0.12
N TYR A 149 1.26 7.19 -0.49
CA TYR A 149 2.60 6.62 -0.35
C TYR A 149 3.69 7.59 -0.85
N ARG A 150 3.52 8.21 -2.03
CA ARG A 150 4.46 9.24 -2.51
C ARG A 150 4.60 10.44 -1.57
N GLN A 151 3.49 10.91 -0.99
CA GLN A 151 3.51 12.01 -0.03
C GLN A 151 4.29 11.65 1.24
N TRP A 152 4.16 10.40 1.71
CA TRP A 152 4.98 9.88 2.79
C TRP A 152 6.47 9.83 2.42
N GLU A 153 6.83 9.31 1.25
CA GLU A 153 8.24 9.28 0.81
C GLU A 153 8.85 10.69 0.76
N GLN A 154 8.08 11.68 0.30
CA GLN A 154 8.49 13.08 0.29
C GLN A 154 8.69 13.63 1.71
N ALA A 155 7.74 13.38 2.61
CA ALA A 155 7.81 13.83 3.99
C ALA A 155 8.98 13.19 4.78
N MET A 156 9.40 11.99 4.38
CA MET A 156 10.55 11.29 4.96
C MET A 156 11.89 11.62 4.29
N GLY A 157 11.91 12.50 3.27
CA GLY A 157 13.14 12.86 2.56
C GLY A 157 13.73 11.76 1.67
N ILE A 158 12.96 10.72 1.32
CA ILE A 158 13.44 9.54 0.58
C ILE A 158 13.66 9.85 -0.92
N ARG A 159 13.10 10.95 -1.45
CA ARG A 159 13.15 11.28 -2.89
C ARG A 159 14.31 12.16 -3.38
N GLU A 160 15.16 12.73 -2.52
CA GLU A 160 16.14 13.75 -2.98
C GLU A 160 17.51 13.21 -3.45
N GLU A 161 17.92 11.99 -3.10
CA GLU A 161 19.26 11.51 -3.50
C GLU A 161 19.32 10.97 -4.93
N ALA A 162 18.25 10.41 -5.48
CA ALA A 162 18.26 9.82 -6.83
C ALA A 162 18.26 10.87 -7.97
N GLN A 163 17.84 12.11 -7.71
CA GLN A 163 17.80 13.18 -8.72
C GLN A 163 18.95 14.19 -8.59
N SER A 164 19.60 14.28 -7.42
CA SER A 164 20.74 15.18 -7.22
C SER A 164 22.04 14.66 -7.86
N GLU A 165 22.21 13.35 -8.00
CA GLU A 165 23.38 12.77 -8.71
C GLU A 165 23.27 12.90 -10.25
N ALA A 166 22.06 12.96 -10.82
CA ALA A 166 21.86 13.10 -12.26
C ALA A 166 22.01 14.54 -12.79
N SER A 167 21.92 15.55 -11.90
CA SER A 167 22.02 16.97 -12.28
C SER A 167 23.43 17.55 -12.12
N ALA A 168 24.37 16.79 -11.55
CA ALA A 168 25.74 17.24 -11.30
C ALA A 168 26.69 17.04 -12.49
N ASN A 169 26.30 17.34 -13.73
CA ASN A 169 27.28 17.66 -14.80
C ASN A 169 26.66 18.37 -16.02
N PRO A 170 26.97 19.67 -16.22
CA PRO A 170 27.35 20.09 -17.56
C PRO A 170 28.53 21.08 -17.51
N ARG A 171 29.76 20.56 -17.65
CA ARG A 171 30.91 21.39 -18.07
C ARG A 171 31.76 20.66 -19.12
N SER A 172 31.21 20.45 -20.31
CA SER A 172 32.02 20.29 -21.51
C SER A 172 32.40 21.69 -22.03
N LYS A 173 33.61 22.14 -21.69
CA LYS A 173 34.25 23.21 -22.47
C LYS A 173 34.63 22.62 -23.81
N SER A 174 34.11 23.23 -24.88
CA SER A 174 34.56 23.01 -26.25
C SER A 174 36.03 23.43 -26.36
N VAL A 175 36.88 22.49 -26.79
CA VAL A 175 38.18 22.80 -27.38
C VAL A 175 38.32 21.96 -28.63
N THR A 176 38.35 22.67 -29.75
CA THR A 176 38.66 22.22 -31.10
C THR A 176 40.08 21.63 -31.13
N GLY A 177 40.25 20.44 -31.72
CA GLY A 177 41.58 19.84 -31.87
C GLY A 177 41.55 18.48 -32.57
N THR A 178 41.71 18.51 -33.90
CA THR A 178 42.07 17.38 -34.76
C THR A 178 43.35 16.70 -34.26
N ILE A 179 43.41 15.35 -34.24
CA ILE A 179 44.56 14.50 -34.64
C ILE A 179 44.19 13.01 -34.51
N SER A 180 44.45 12.28 -35.60
CA SER A 180 44.44 10.82 -35.73
C SER A 180 45.42 10.12 -34.77
N ARG A 181 45.07 8.93 -34.25
CA ARG A 181 45.99 7.78 -34.14
C ARG A 181 45.30 6.50 -33.64
N THR A 182 45.59 5.44 -34.37
CA THR A 182 45.39 4.02 -34.07
C THR A 182 46.07 3.61 -32.76
N GLY A 183 45.39 2.81 -31.91
CA GLY A 183 46.00 2.32 -30.68
C GLY A 183 45.17 1.31 -29.88
N LYS A 184 45.19 0.04 -30.34
CA LYS A 184 45.24 -1.21 -29.56
C LYS A 184 45.04 -1.10 -28.03
N TRP A 185 43.85 -1.45 -27.53
CA TRP A 185 43.57 -1.57 -26.09
C TRP A 185 43.89 -2.99 -25.58
N LYS A 186 44.83 -3.08 -24.64
CA LYS A 186 45.12 -4.28 -23.84
C LYS A 186 44.29 -4.23 -22.56
N SER A 187 43.52 -5.28 -22.32
CA SER A 187 42.78 -5.55 -21.09
C SER A 187 43.74 -5.80 -19.91
N ARG A 188 43.45 -5.17 -18.75
CA ARG A 188 44.02 -5.56 -17.44
C ARG A 188 42.88 -5.84 -16.45
N PRO A 189 42.99 -6.91 -15.64
CA PRO A 189 41.95 -7.30 -14.69
C PRO A 189 42.08 -6.50 -13.39
N VAL A 190 40.93 -6.08 -12.84
CA VAL A 190 40.86 -5.47 -11.51
C VAL A 190 40.58 -6.56 -10.46
N ARG A 191 41.41 -6.50 -9.44
CA ARG A 191 41.66 -7.48 -8.38
C ARG A 191 40.61 -7.35 -7.28
N ARG A 192 39.92 -8.46 -7.03
CA ARG A 192 38.99 -8.73 -5.92
C ARG A 192 39.70 -8.53 -4.57
N LYS A 193 39.17 -7.68 -3.68
CA LYS A 193 39.53 -7.65 -2.26
C LYS A 193 38.27 -7.90 -1.42
N GLN A 194 38.26 -9.06 -0.75
CA GLN A 194 37.34 -9.40 0.32
C GLN A 194 37.82 -8.72 1.62
N ALA A 195 36.92 -8.05 2.30
CA ALA A 195 36.97 -7.74 3.73
C ALA A 195 35.54 -8.03 4.23
N GLY A 196 35.26 -8.81 5.25
CA GLY A 196 35.99 -9.02 6.50
C GLY A 196 34.97 -8.76 7.62
N VAL A 197 33.98 -9.64 7.73
CA VAL A 197 32.88 -9.54 8.70
C VAL A 197 33.42 -9.80 10.10
N LYS A 198 33.34 -8.80 10.99
CA LYS A 198 33.56 -8.96 12.44
C LYS A 198 32.24 -8.86 13.18
N SER A 199 31.74 -10.01 13.60
CA SER A 199 30.59 -10.17 14.50
C SER A 199 30.91 -9.60 15.89
N ARG A 200 30.11 -8.65 16.36
CA ARG A 200 30.20 -8.12 17.74
C ARG A 200 29.02 -8.66 18.56
N LYS A 201 29.33 -9.57 19.49
CA LYS A 201 28.44 -10.02 20.57
C LYS A 201 28.08 -8.84 21.47
N LEU A 202 26.80 -8.56 21.66
CA LEU A 202 26.31 -7.71 22.75
C LEU A 202 25.57 -8.57 23.77
N LYS A 203 26.08 -8.50 25.00
CA LYS A 203 25.63 -9.24 26.19
C LYS A 203 24.32 -8.66 26.72
N HIS A 204 23.49 -9.58 27.21
CA HIS A 204 22.38 -9.33 28.12
C HIS A 204 22.77 -8.41 29.29
N GLN A 205 21.90 -7.45 29.61
CA GLN A 205 21.67 -7.04 30.99
C GLN A 205 20.18 -7.09 31.29
N ARG A 206 19.90 -7.75 32.42
CA ARG A 206 18.62 -8.15 32.97
C ARG A 206 18.48 -7.32 34.24
N THR A 207 17.58 -6.35 34.26
CA THR A 207 17.23 -5.61 35.49
C THR A 207 15.83 -6.00 35.92
N LYS A 208 15.77 -6.67 37.08
CA LYS A 208 14.56 -6.90 37.86
C LYS A 208 14.18 -5.57 38.53
N GLY A 209 12.90 -5.21 38.47
CA GLY A 209 12.31 -4.12 39.25
C GLY A 209 10.92 -4.55 39.71
N THR A 210 10.80 -4.84 41.00
CA THR A 210 9.61 -5.28 41.71
C THR A 210 8.79 -4.10 42.24
N ALA A 211 7.47 -4.25 42.13
CA ALA A 211 6.40 -3.83 43.07
C ALA A 211 6.19 -2.34 43.39
N SER A 212 4.96 -1.87 43.17
CA SER A 212 4.10 -1.43 44.28
C SER A 212 2.65 -1.26 43.84
N VAL A 213 1.77 -1.96 44.55
CA VAL A 213 0.31 -1.87 44.54
C VAL A 213 -0.11 -0.64 45.34
N THR A 214 -1.03 0.17 44.82
CA THR A 214 -1.94 0.97 45.65
C THR A 214 -3.34 0.94 45.06
N ALA A 215 -4.23 0.27 45.79
CA ALA A 215 -5.66 0.27 45.59
C ALA A 215 -6.26 1.59 46.13
N SER A 216 -7.19 2.18 45.38
CA SER A 216 -8.16 3.15 45.91
C SER A 216 -9.56 2.73 45.50
N LYS A 217 -10.34 2.35 46.52
CA LYS A 217 -11.79 2.23 46.49
C LYS A 217 -12.39 3.64 46.41
N SER A 218 -13.37 3.85 45.52
CA SER A 218 -14.47 4.77 45.82
C SER A 218 -15.76 4.27 45.18
N SER A 219 -16.71 4.06 46.07
CA SER A 219 -18.13 3.77 45.93
C SER A 219 -18.89 4.73 45.02
N GLY A 220 -19.96 4.22 44.39
CA GLY A 220 -21.20 5.00 44.29
C GLY A 220 -22.03 4.80 43.02
N ALA A 221 -23.32 4.52 43.24
CA ALA A 221 -24.45 4.72 42.33
C ALA A 221 -24.81 3.59 41.35
N ARG A 222 -25.52 2.62 41.92
CA ARG A 222 -26.48 1.72 41.28
C ARG A 222 -27.60 2.56 40.64
N ARG A 223 -27.75 2.51 39.32
CA ARG A 223 -28.96 2.96 38.62
C ARG A 223 -29.40 1.86 37.67
N GLU A 224 -30.41 1.12 38.11
CA GLU A 224 -31.12 0.12 37.30
C GLU A 224 -31.76 0.81 36.09
N LYS A 225 -31.52 0.26 34.90
CA LYS A 225 -32.27 0.55 33.67
C LYS A 225 -32.64 -0.76 32.99
N PRO A 226 -33.79 -0.82 32.32
CA PRO A 226 -34.45 -2.06 31.94
C PRO A 226 -33.75 -2.77 30.77
N ALA A 227 -33.82 -4.10 30.81
CA ALA A 227 -33.34 -5.01 29.79
C ALA A 227 -34.06 -4.77 28.45
N VAL A 228 -33.34 -4.17 27.49
CA VAL A 228 -33.69 -4.23 26.08
C VAL A 228 -33.09 -5.52 25.51
N LYS A 229 -33.96 -6.45 25.11
CA LYS A 229 -33.59 -7.66 24.37
C LYS A 229 -32.89 -7.26 23.07
N GLN A 230 -31.55 -7.34 23.05
CA GLN A 230 -30.80 -7.30 21.80
C GLN A 230 -31.01 -8.64 21.08
N ARG A 231 -31.73 -8.55 19.96
CA ARG A 231 -31.87 -9.63 18.99
C ARG A 231 -30.51 -9.80 18.32
N ALA A 232 -29.83 -10.90 18.58
CA ALA A 232 -28.60 -11.27 17.90
C ALA A 232 -28.89 -11.40 16.39
N THR A 233 -28.49 -10.40 15.61
CA THR A 233 -28.33 -10.55 14.17
C THR A 233 -27.07 -11.37 13.95
N ARG A 234 -27.27 -12.62 13.51
CA ARG A 234 -26.23 -13.50 13.01
C ARG A 234 -25.38 -12.73 11.98
N SER A 235 -24.09 -12.58 12.26
CA SER A 235 -23.10 -12.36 11.21
C SER A 235 -23.16 -13.56 10.28
N THR A 236 -23.60 -13.32 9.05
CA THR A 236 -23.41 -14.24 7.93
C THR A 236 -21.92 -14.30 7.64
N ALA A 237 -21.30 -15.39 8.07
CA ALA A 237 -20.03 -15.84 7.54
C ALA A 237 -20.16 -15.99 6.01
N TRP A 238 -19.18 -15.48 5.29
CA TRP A 238 -19.04 -15.61 3.85
C TRP A 238 -18.81 -17.09 3.51
N ILE A 239 -19.80 -17.71 2.86
CA ILE A 239 -19.70 -19.06 2.31
C ILE A 239 -19.40 -18.90 0.82
N ALA A 240 -18.20 -19.29 0.40
CA ALA A 240 -17.85 -19.42 -1.01
C ALA A 240 -18.74 -20.50 -1.69
N PRO A 241 -19.25 -20.28 -2.90
CA PRO A 241 -20.00 -21.31 -3.62
C PRO A 241 -19.05 -22.41 -4.12
N ARG A 242 -19.35 -23.64 -3.73
CA ARG A 242 -18.68 -24.85 -4.19
C ARG A 242 -19.16 -25.15 -5.61
N VAL A 243 -18.33 -24.87 -6.62
CA VAL A 243 -18.58 -25.27 -8.01
C VAL A 243 -18.45 -26.78 -8.14
N GLN A 244 -19.55 -27.46 -8.43
CA GLN A 244 -19.58 -28.86 -8.85
C GLN A 244 -19.30 -28.91 -10.36
N VAL A 245 -18.15 -29.45 -10.73
CA VAL A 245 -17.83 -29.85 -12.10
C VAL A 245 -18.69 -31.07 -12.44
N ARG A 246 -19.34 -31.03 -13.61
CA ARG A 246 -20.00 -32.17 -14.25
C ARG A 246 -19.01 -32.91 -15.13
#